data_AF-A0AAD7SUL4-F1
#
_entry.id   AF-A0AAD7SUL4-F1
#
_cell.length_a   1.000
_cell.length_b   1.000
_cell.length_c   1.000
_cell.angle_alpha   90.00
_cell.angle_beta   90.00
_cell.angle_gamma   90.00
#
_symmetry.space_group_name_H-M   'P 1'
#
loop_
_entity.id
_entity.type
_entity.pdbx_description
1 polymer ?
#
loop_
_entity_poly.entity_id
_entity_poly.type
_entity_poly.pdbx_seq_one_letter_code
_entity_poly.pdbx_strand_id
1 'polypeptide(L)'
;MSKDEEVDMKEVDMKDVELNELNEEKQPMTGAEAGNSDSISPTGTEKNGCVKVKIPEKAQSKFTGLTKEELLKVAGTPGWVRTRWALLVLFWLGWLGMLAGAIVIIIQAPRCKELPAMNWWNKGQLYQIGNVAAYAENLKGLAEKMESLSQLKVKGLVLGPIHVTKADDPAELNFVEIAKEAGTLDEFRHLIKIAQKKGVSVVLDLTPNYKGGQPWFANGSLTDVAEKLKPALFFWFQEGVDGVQLSGIERVVSVTPSQWADIRTIMQNTTEEKKRVLFGVTDKKSAVEVSSLLNSSGVDLLVSGVLRTSATGGERAQVLQHLNSAKTQLSLGWSLGDRVQGHLASVGGRQLLKLNQMLLFTLPGTPVFNYGDEIGLEDEQESKFPKMLWDWEEPAKETNDTTKAEKEEMKSINQFFRTLADLRGKERSLLHGDFLLLHNSSSSLAYVREWDQSMRYLAAFNWGAEPTALSLAHPALPARATVTLSTNTALTGEISLGQLELGPAQAVLLQFPYVT
;
A
#
# COMPACT_ATOMS: atom_id res chain seq x y z
N MET A 1 -10.93 -46.30 -27.49
CA MET A 1 -9.49 -46.25 -27.82
C MET A 1 -8.99 -44.92 -27.28
N SER A 2 -8.57 -44.89 -26.01
CA SER A 2 -7.15 -44.91 -25.55
C SER A 2 -6.45 -43.58 -25.86
N LYS A 3 -5.94 -42.77 -24.92
CA LYS A 3 -5.47 -43.00 -23.54
C LYS A 3 -5.47 -41.65 -22.81
N ASP A 4 -5.79 -41.68 -21.51
CA ASP A 4 -5.55 -40.64 -20.51
C ASP A 4 -4.05 -40.61 -20.12
N GLU A 5 -3.52 -39.43 -19.79
CA GLU A 5 -2.27 -39.27 -19.05
C GLU A 5 -2.43 -38.16 -17.99
N GLU A 6 -2.54 -38.62 -16.75
CA GLU A 6 -2.60 -37.88 -15.49
C GLU A 6 -1.18 -37.91 -14.89
N VAL A 7 -0.63 -36.76 -14.50
CA VAL A 7 0.72 -36.64 -13.91
C VAL A 7 0.57 -36.48 -12.41
N ASP A 8 0.91 -37.54 -11.67
CA ASP A 8 1.00 -37.58 -10.22
C ASP A 8 2.47 -37.56 -9.75
N MET A 9 2.74 -36.75 -8.73
CA MET A 9 4.06 -36.50 -8.14
C MET A 9 4.46 -37.66 -7.23
N LYS A 10 5.59 -38.31 -7.52
CA LYS A 10 6.14 -39.38 -6.67
C LYS A 10 7.04 -38.84 -5.56
N GLU A 11 6.73 -39.32 -4.35
CA GLU A 11 7.52 -39.36 -3.14
C GLU A 11 8.96 -39.89 -3.38
N VAL A 12 9.93 -39.28 -2.69
CA VAL A 12 11.29 -39.82 -2.54
C VAL A 12 11.39 -40.39 -1.13
N ASP A 13 11.25 -41.71 -1.03
CA ASP A 13 11.54 -42.51 0.15
C ASP A 13 13.01 -42.94 0.09
N MET A 14 13.80 -42.57 1.11
CA MET A 14 15.22 -42.89 1.23
C MET A 14 15.39 -43.71 2.51
N LYS A 15 15.63 -45.02 2.34
CA LYS A 15 16.07 -45.91 3.41
C LYS A 15 17.29 -46.72 2.98
N ASP A 16 18.20 -46.81 3.96
CA ASP A 16 19.18 -47.86 4.21
C ASP A 16 20.50 -47.84 3.40
N VAL A 17 21.52 -47.21 4.02
CA VAL A 17 22.89 -47.74 4.00
C VAL A 17 23.39 -47.80 5.44
N GLU A 18 23.61 -49.02 5.91
CA GLU A 18 24.01 -49.39 7.26
C GLU A 18 25.36 -48.79 7.68
N LEU A 19 25.40 -48.34 8.93
CA LEU A 19 26.60 -47.98 9.69
C LEU A 19 27.25 -49.24 10.25
N ASN A 20 28.55 -49.42 10.02
CA ASN A 20 29.41 -50.28 10.84
C ASN A 20 30.57 -49.48 11.44
N GLU A 21 30.86 -49.80 12.69
CA GLU A 21 31.65 -49.11 13.70
C GLU A 21 33.17 -49.02 13.42
N LEU A 22 33.83 -47.98 13.95
CA LEU A 22 35.00 -48.02 14.88
C LEU A 22 35.97 -46.84 14.71
N ASN A 23 35.98 -45.92 15.69
CA ASN A 23 37.12 -45.54 16.55
C ASN A 23 37.00 -44.08 17.05
N GLU A 24 36.77 -43.95 18.36
CA GLU A 24 36.88 -42.69 19.10
C GLU A 24 38.28 -42.59 19.74
N GLU A 25 39.05 -41.56 19.39
CA GLU A 25 40.13 -41.04 20.23
C GLU A 25 39.73 -39.67 20.79
N LYS A 26 39.89 -39.55 22.12
CA LYS A 26 39.43 -38.44 22.97
C LYS A 26 40.39 -37.24 22.93
N GLN A 27 39.83 -36.03 23.00
CA GLN A 27 40.44 -34.91 23.73
C GLN A 27 39.37 -34.13 24.52
N PRO A 28 39.60 -33.74 25.79
CA PRO A 28 38.69 -32.90 26.55
C PRO A 28 39.09 -31.41 26.50
N MET A 29 38.09 -30.54 26.40
CA MET A 29 38.20 -29.08 26.56
C MET A 29 37.70 -28.69 27.94
N THR A 30 38.57 -28.09 28.78
CA THR A 30 38.25 -26.92 29.62
C THR A 30 39.51 -26.42 30.32
N GLY A 31 39.72 -25.10 30.26
CA GLY A 31 40.70 -24.37 31.06
C GLY A 31 40.84 -22.93 30.60
N ALA A 32 39.97 -22.06 31.12
CA ALA A 32 40.18 -20.61 31.08
C ALA A 32 41.34 -20.23 32.01
N GLU A 33 42.16 -19.25 31.63
CA GLU A 33 42.40 -18.05 32.45
C GLU A 33 43.30 -17.03 31.74
N ALA A 34 43.08 -15.78 32.13
CA ALA A 34 43.65 -14.55 31.60
C ALA A 34 45.13 -14.35 31.96
N GLY A 35 45.80 -13.48 31.20
CA GLY A 35 46.78 -12.56 31.78
C GLY A 35 48.26 -12.76 31.43
N ASN A 36 48.65 -12.15 30.32
CA ASN A 36 49.78 -11.21 30.18
C ASN A 36 51.27 -11.68 30.09
N SER A 37 51.95 -10.94 29.20
CA SER A 37 53.38 -10.59 29.06
C SER A 37 54.44 -11.63 28.68
N ASP A 38 54.87 -11.46 27.42
CA ASP A 38 56.24 -11.18 26.96
C ASP A 38 57.42 -12.15 27.16
N SER A 39 57.90 -12.60 25.99
CA SER A 39 59.30 -12.69 25.56
C SER A 39 60.21 -13.82 26.09
N ILE A 40 60.71 -14.59 25.13
CA ILE A 40 61.82 -15.55 25.22
C ILE A 40 63.11 -14.82 24.85
N SER A 41 64.21 -15.07 25.57
CA SER A 41 65.56 -15.40 25.02
C SER A 41 66.66 -15.43 26.12
N PRO A 42 67.83 -16.08 25.93
CA PRO A 42 68.04 -17.49 26.30
C PRO A 42 69.41 -17.69 27.00
N THR A 43 70.00 -18.90 26.89
CA THR A 43 71.37 -19.36 27.29
C THR A 43 71.48 -19.89 28.73
N GLY A 44 72.16 -20.99 29.05
CA GLY A 44 72.96 -21.96 28.29
C GLY A 44 73.59 -22.97 29.28
N THR A 45 73.92 -24.17 28.77
CA THR A 45 75.00 -25.10 29.20
C THR A 45 75.11 -25.65 30.63
N GLU A 46 74.95 -26.98 30.72
CA GLU A 46 75.74 -28.02 31.42
C GLU A 46 76.43 -27.76 32.78
N LYS A 47 76.17 -28.61 33.79
CA LYS A 47 77.09 -29.68 34.27
C LYS A 47 76.56 -30.44 35.52
N ASN A 48 76.80 -31.75 35.47
CA ASN A 48 76.75 -32.83 36.47
C ASN A 48 76.68 -32.52 38.00
N GLY A 49 75.81 -33.28 38.68
CA GLY A 49 76.16 -34.06 39.88
C GLY A 49 75.65 -33.59 41.25
N CYS A 50 74.54 -34.16 41.74
CA CYS A 50 74.35 -34.41 43.17
C CYS A 50 73.34 -35.56 43.41
N VAL A 51 73.68 -36.47 44.32
CA VAL A 51 72.93 -37.69 44.64
C VAL A 51 72.14 -37.49 45.94
N LYS A 52 70.86 -37.92 45.91
CA LYS A 52 69.90 -38.16 47.01
C LYS A 52 69.41 -36.88 47.72
N VAL A 53 68.11 -36.69 47.96
CA VAL A 53 67.22 -37.53 48.76
C VAL A 53 65.76 -37.42 48.28
N LYS A 54 65.03 -38.54 48.33
CA LYS A 54 63.59 -38.66 48.06
C LYS A 54 62.75 -37.94 49.12
N ILE A 55 61.85 -37.07 48.68
CA ILE A 55 60.56 -36.82 49.33
C ILE A 55 59.51 -37.04 48.23
N PRO A 56 58.60 -38.02 48.36
CA PRO A 56 57.62 -38.26 47.31
C PRO A 56 56.58 -37.14 47.31
N GLU A 57 56.52 -36.39 46.21
CA GLU A 57 55.42 -35.49 45.91
C GLU A 57 54.11 -36.28 45.91
N LYS A 58 53.11 -35.74 46.60
CA LYS A 58 51.72 -36.16 46.48
C LYS A 58 51.32 -35.99 45.01
N ALA A 59 51.17 -37.11 44.31
CA ALA A 59 50.59 -37.13 42.98
C ALA A 59 49.19 -36.49 43.03
N GLN A 60 49.06 -35.28 42.51
CA GLN A 60 47.78 -34.73 42.10
C GLN A 60 47.29 -35.58 40.92
N SER A 61 46.23 -36.35 41.13
CA SER A 61 45.60 -37.16 40.10
C SER A 61 44.91 -36.25 39.08
N LYS A 62 45.59 -36.02 37.95
CA LYS A 62 44.99 -35.46 36.74
C LYS A 62 43.97 -36.48 36.20
N PHE A 63 42.69 -36.14 36.19
CA PHE A 63 41.59 -37.03 35.79
C PHE A 63 41.71 -37.38 34.29
N THR A 64 42.24 -38.56 33.99
CA THR A 64 42.21 -39.16 32.65
C THR A 64 40.90 -39.93 32.49
N GLY A 65 40.16 -39.71 31.40
CA GLY A 65 38.86 -40.37 31.20
C GLY A 65 39.00 -41.89 31.07
N LEU A 66 38.12 -42.65 31.72
CA LEU A 66 38.16 -44.12 31.80
C LEU A 66 38.27 -44.84 30.44
N THR A 67 38.99 -45.97 30.39
CA THR A 67 39.04 -46.87 29.23
C THR A 67 37.71 -47.63 29.06
N LYS A 68 37.39 -48.12 27.83
CA LYS A 68 36.09 -48.78 27.51
C LYS A 68 35.76 -49.92 28.47
N GLU A 69 36.75 -50.72 28.85
CA GLU A 69 36.59 -51.89 29.72
C GLU A 69 36.36 -51.50 31.19
N GLU A 70 37.03 -50.45 31.67
CA GLU A 70 36.84 -49.90 33.02
C GLU A 70 35.49 -49.19 33.15
N LEU A 71 35.07 -48.49 32.10
CA LEU A 71 33.77 -47.83 32.02
C LEU A 71 32.62 -48.87 32.09
N LEU A 72 32.71 -49.97 31.34
CA LEU A 72 31.67 -51.00 31.30
C LEU A 72 31.51 -51.74 32.63
N LYS A 73 32.60 -51.93 33.39
CA LYS A 73 32.54 -52.51 34.74
C LYS A 73 31.75 -51.64 35.73
N VAL A 74 31.82 -50.32 35.61
CA VAL A 74 31.09 -49.36 36.47
C VAL A 74 29.68 -49.08 35.93
N ALA A 75 29.54 -48.94 34.60
CA ALA A 75 28.28 -48.62 33.91
C ALA A 75 27.26 -49.77 33.90
N GLY A 76 27.73 -51.02 33.97
CA GLY A 76 26.87 -52.21 34.04
C GLY A 76 26.29 -52.50 35.43
N THR A 77 26.63 -51.70 36.45
CA THR A 77 26.08 -51.90 37.79
C THR A 77 24.56 -51.66 37.81
N PRO A 78 23.77 -52.46 38.56
CA PRO A 78 22.31 -52.34 38.56
C PRO A 78 21.80 -50.94 38.92
N GLY A 79 22.55 -50.20 39.75
CA GLY A 79 22.26 -48.80 40.09
C GLY A 79 22.36 -47.87 38.88
N TRP A 80 23.48 -47.91 38.14
CA TRP A 80 23.68 -47.06 36.96
C TRP A 80 22.75 -47.39 35.80
N VAL A 81 22.46 -48.68 35.58
CA VAL A 81 21.50 -49.09 34.54
C VAL A 81 20.10 -48.54 34.84
N ARG A 82 19.63 -48.63 36.09
CA ARG A 82 18.34 -48.07 36.51
C ARG A 82 18.31 -46.54 36.39
N THR A 83 19.38 -45.85 36.81
CA THR A 83 19.50 -44.39 36.69
C THR A 83 19.47 -43.93 35.23
N ARG A 84 20.18 -44.63 34.33
CA ARG A 84 20.18 -44.31 32.89
C ARG A 84 18.80 -44.47 32.28
N TRP A 85 18.09 -45.56 32.59
CA TRP A 85 16.71 -45.76 32.12
C TRP A 85 15.76 -44.70 32.69
N ALA A 86 15.89 -44.33 33.96
CA ALA A 86 15.11 -43.25 34.57
C ALA A 86 15.36 -41.90 33.89
N LEU A 87 16.62 -41.56 33.59
CA LEU A 87 16.98 -40.33 32.86
C LEU A 87 16.46 -40.35 31.42
N LEU A 88 16.52 -41.50 30.73
CA LEU A 88 15.99 -41.65 29.37
C LEU A 88 14.47 -41.44 29.34
N VAL A 89 13.74 -42.03 30.31
CA VAL A 89 12.28 -41.84 30.45
C VAL A 89 11.95 -40.38 30.77
N LEU A 90 12.67 -39.75 31.69
CA LEU A 90 12.50 -38.33 32.00
C LEU A 90 12.78 -37.45 30.79
N PHE A 91 13.80 -37.77 29.98
CA PHE A 91 14.10 -37.06 28.75
C PHE A 91 12.92 -37.14 27.76
N TRP A 92 12.38 -38.33 27.50
CA TRP A 92 11.25 -38.49 26.59
C TRP A 92 9.96 -37.87 27.12
N LEU A 93 9.71 -37.92 28.44
CA LEU A 93 8.59 -37.21 29.06
C LEU A 93 8.74 -35.69 28.93
N GLY A 94 9.95 -35.16 29.15
CA GLY A 94 10.25 -33.75 28.96
C GLY A 94 10.11 -33.32 27.50
N TRP A 95 10.59 -34.15 26.56
CA TRP A 95 10.44 -33.93 25.12
C TRP A 95 8.98 -33.92 24.69
N LEU A 96 8.19 -34.91 25.14
CA LEU A 96 6.76 -34.99 24.83
C LEU A 96 6.00 -33.83 25.47
N GLY A 97 6.40 -33.41 26.68
CA GLY A 97 5.88 -32.23 27.36
C GLY A 97 6.18 -30.93 26.59
N MET A 98 7.40 -30.77 26.07
CA MET A 98 7.75 -29.63 25.20
C MET A 98 6.95 -29.65 23.89
N LEU A 99 6.78 -30.82 23.26
CA LEU A 99 5.96 -30.97 22.05
C LEU A 99 4.50 -30.61 22.30
N ALA A 100 3.91 -31.15 23.38
CA ALA A 100 2.54 -30.84 23.78
C ALA A 100 2.39 -29.35 24.10
N GLY A 101 3.36 -28.76 24.82
CA GLY A 101 3.40 -27.32 25.10
C GLY A 101 3.43 -26.47 23.82
N ALA A 102 4.27 -26.85 22.83
CA ALA A 102 4.32 -26.16 21.54
C ALA A 102 2.98 -26.25 20.79
N ILE A 103 2.34 -27.41 20.78
CA ILE A 103 1.02 -27.60 20.16
C ILE A 103 -0.04 -26.74 20.87
N VAL A 104 -0.03 -26.70 22.21
CA VAL A 104 -0.97 -25.89 23.00
C VAL A 104 -0.79 -24.40 22.70
N ILE A 105 0.46 -23.91 22.60
CA ILE A 105 0.73 -22.51 22.24
C ILE A 105 0.17 -22.17 20.85
N ILE A 106 0.33 -23.05 19.86
CA ILE A 106 -0.19 -22.84 18.51
C ILE A 106 -1.72 -22.81 18.50
N ILE A 107 -2.38 -23.69 19.27
CA ILE A 107 -3.85 -23.75 19.34
C ILE A 107 -4.42 -22.54 20.08
N GLN A 108 -3.74 -22.05 21.12
CA GLN A 108 -4.17 -20.90 21.91
C GLN A 108 -3.85 -19.55 21.25
N ALA A 109 -2.86 -19.50 20.34
CA ALA A 109 -2.53 -18.29 19.62
C ALA A 109 -3.71 -17.83 18.75
N PRO A 110 -4.18 -16.57 18.89
CA PRO A 110 -5.25 -16.05 18.05
C PRO A 110 -4.80 -16.06 16.59
N ARG A 111 -5.71 -16.47 15.70
CA ARG A 111 -5.44 -16.44 14.25
C ARG A 111 -5.38 -14.99 13.78
N CYS A 112 -4.39 -14.69 12.95
CA CYS A 112 -4.34 -13.39 12.28
C CYS A 112 -5.54 -13.24 11.34
N LYS A 113 -6.09 -12.03 11.25
CA LYS A 113 -7.10 -11.66 10.26
C LYS A 113 -6.53 -11.91 8.86
N GLU A 114 -7.28 -12.67 8.05
CA GLU A 114 -6.88 -12.96 6.67
C GLU A 114 -6.75 -11.68 5.84
N LEU A 115 -5.72 -11.61 5.01
CA LEU A 115 -5.52 -10.46 4.13
C LEU A 115 -6.61 -10.47 3.04
N PRO A 116 -7.33 -9.35 2.85
CA PRO A 116 -8.37 -9.28 1.83
C PRO A 116 -7.74 -9.37 0.44
N ALA A 117 -8.40 -10.08 -0.48
CA ALA A 117 -7.98 -10.15 -1.87
C ALA A 117 -8.14 -8.78 -2.53
N MET A 118 -7.02 -8.10 -2.82
CA MET A 118 -7.01 -6.78 -3.44
C MET A 118 -6.70 -6.81 -4.91
N ASN A 119 -7.42 -5.97 -5.65
CA ASN A 119 -7.08 -5.66 -7.04
C ASN A 119 -5.95 -4.63 -7.10
N TRP A 120 -5.32 -4.48 -8.27
CA TRP A 120 -4.19 -3.57 -8.42
C TRP A 120 -4.56 -2.10 -8.14
N TRP A 121 -5.81 -1.70 -8.45
CA TRP A 121 -6.32 -0.35 -8.19
C TRP A 121 -6.58 -0.06 -6.71
N ASN A 122 -6.55 -1.07 -5.84
CA ASN A 122 -6.69 -0.88 -4.39
C ASN A 122 -5.35 -0.78 -3.65
N LYS A 123 -4.24 -1.10 -4.33
CA LYS A 123 -2.90 -1.17 -3.73
C LYS A 123 -2.19 0.20 -3.65
N GLY A 124 -2.87 1.29 -4.00
CA GLY A 124 -2.31 2.64 -3.97
C GLY A 124 -3.22 3.65 -4.66
N GLN A 125 -2.66 4.80 -4.99
CA GLN A 125 -3.38 5.90 -5.64
C GLN A 125 -3.46 5.76 -7.15
N LEU A 126 -4.52 6.36 -7.71
CA LEU A 126 -4.68 6.61 -9.14
C LEU A 126 -4.38 8.08 -9.44
N TYR A 127 -3.75 8.33 -10.58
CA TYR A 127 -3.35 9.66 -11.02
C TYR A 127 -4.05 9.98 -12.34
N GLN A 128 -4.82 11.05 -12.39
CA GLN A 128 -5.67 11.42 -13.53
C GLN A 128 -5.02 12.53 -14.35
N ILE A 129 -4.83 12.26 -15.64
CA ILE A 129 -4.37 13.23 -16.62
C ILE A 129 -5.54 13.53 -17.55
N GLY A 130 -6.35 14.53 -17.22
CA GLY A 130 -7.55 14.87 -17.99
C GLY A 130 -7.26 15.43 -19.39
N ASN A 131 -6.09 16.03 -19.59
CA ASN A 131 -5.63 16.56 -20.88
C ASN A 131 -4.12 16.30 -21.05
N VAL A 132 -3.77 15.49 -22.04
CA VAL A 132 -2.38 15.10 -22.30
C VAL A 132 -1.51 16.28 -22.73
N ALA A 133 -2.08 17.21 -23.51
CA ALA A 133 -1.36 18.37 -24.01
C ALA A 133 -0.97 19.35 -22.88
N ALA A 134 -1.87 19.57 -21.92
CA ALA A 134 -1.58 20.41 -20.76
C ALA A 134 -0.50 19.79 -19.84
N TYR A 135 -0.48 18.46 -19.71
CA TYR A 135 0.48 17.77 -18.86
C TYR A 135 1.88 17.64 -19.49
N ALA A 136 1.94 17.17 -20.74
CA ALA A 136 3.19 16.83 -21.40
C ALA A 136 3.17 17.02 -22.92
N GLU A 137 2.32 17.93 -23.42
CA GLU A 137 2.20 18.34 -24.83
C GLU A 137 1.61 17.26 -25.76
N ASN A 138 2.01 15.99 -25.62
CA ASN A 138 1.48 14.84 -26.36
C ASN A 138 1.81 13.52 -25.64
N LEU A 139 1.36 12.39 -26.21
CA LEU A 139 1.60 11.04 -25.67
C LEU A 139 3.10 10.68 -25.58
N LYS A 140 3.93 11.21 -26.49
CA LYS A 140 5.38 11.01 -26.45
C LYS A 140 6.02 11.72 -25.25
N GLY A 141 5.64 12.97 -24.99
CA GLY A 141 6.10 13.69 -23.80
C GLY A 141 5.63 13.00 -22.52
N LEU A 142 4.39 12.49 -22.49
CA LEU A 142 3.89 11.72 -21.35
C LEU A 142 4.74 10.46 -21.10
N ALA A 143 5.13 9.74 -22.15
CA ALA A 143 6.03 8.59 -22.06
C ALA A 143 7.39 8.95 -21.42
N GLU A 144 7.95 10.12 -21.74
CA GLU A 144 9.18 10.61 -21.13
C GLU A 144 9.02 10.96 -19.63
N LYS A 145 7.83 11.43 -19.22
CA LYS A 145 7.49 11.79 -17.84
C LYS A 145 7.06 10.62 -16.95
N MET A 146 7.01 9.40 -17.50
CA MET A 146 6.64 8.19 -16.74
C MET A 146 7.57 7.89 -15.56
N GLU A 147 8.84 8.32 -15.60
CA GLU A 147 9.75 8.19 -14.46
C GLU A 147 9.26 9.00 -13.25
N SER A 148 8.83 10.25 -13.46
CA SER A 148 8.29 11.12 -12.42
C SER A 148 7.04 10.50 -11.76
N LEU A 149 6.14 9.90 -12.55
CA LEU A 149 4.95 9.21 -12.02
C LEU A 149 5.31 7.99 -11.16
N SER A 150 6.35 7.25 -11.53
CA SER A 150 6.85 6.12 -10.73
C SER A 150 7.42 6.59 -9.38
N GLN A 151 8.10 7.74 -9.34
CA GLN A 151 8.60 8.32 -8.10
C GLN A 151 7.49 8.77 -7.13
N LEU A 152 6.32 9.12 -7.67
CA LEU A 152 5.11 9.39 -6.89
C LEU A 152 4.45 8.11 -6.37
N LYS A 153 4.93 6.91 -6.76
CA LYS A 153 4.40 5.59 -6.36
C LYS A 153 2.97 5.32 -6.82
N VAL A 154 2.57 5.94 -7.93
CA VAL A 154 1.26 5.75 -8.55
C VAL A 154 1.10 4.29 -9.00
N LYS A 155 -0.07 3.69 -8.76
CA LYS A 155 -0.39 2.32 -9.20
C LYS A 155 -1.16 2.27 -10.51
N GLY A 156 -1.93 3.32 -10.79
CA GLY A 156 -2.65 3.46 -12.04
C GLY A 156 -2.66 4.88 -12.56
N LEU A 157 -2.44 5.02 -13.85
CA LEU A 157 -2.62 6.24 -14.60
C LEU A 157 -4.00 6.20 -15.26
N VAL A 158 -4.84 7.18 -14.98
CA VAL A 158 -6.07 7.42 -15.74
C VAL A 158 -5.75 8.44 -16.82
N LEU A 159 -5.62 7.95 -18.04
CA LEU A 159 -5.40 8.78 -19.21
C LEU A 159 -6.74 9.33 -19.68
N GLY A 160 -6.84 10.66 -19.73
CA GLY A 160 -8.02 11.37 -20.18
C GLY A 160 -8.41 11.02 -21.63
N PRO A 161 -9.58 11.48 -22.09
CA PRO A 161 -10.08 11.12 -23.40
C PRO A 161 -9.15 11.60 -24.51
N ILE A 162 -8.56 10.65 -25.24
CA ILE A 162 -7.72 10.91 -26.41
C ILE A 162 -8.45 10.62 -27.72
N HIS A 163 -9.69 10.13 -27.65
CA HIS A 163 -10.46 9.73 -28.82
C HIS A 163 -11.06 10.93 -29.55
N VAL A 164 -11.38 10.77 -30.84
CA VAL A 164 -11.98 11.84 -31.65
C VAL A 164 -13.45 12.03 -31.25
N THR A 165 -13.79 13.26 -30.93
CA THR A 165 -15.17 13.69 -30.66
C THR A 165 -15.31 15.18 -30.97
N LYS A 166 -16.55 15.58 -31.27
CA LYS A 166 -16.96 16.98 -31.40
C LYS A 166 -18.07 17.25 -30.39
N ALA A 167 -18.06 18.45 -29.82
CA ALA A 167 -19.01 18.84 -28.78
C ALA A 167 -20.46 18.61 -29.25
N ASP A 168 -21.18 17.77 -28.49
CA ASP A 168 -22.60 17.46 -28.65
C ASP A 168 -23.00 16.87 -30.02
N ASP A 169 -22.04 16.32 -30.78
CA ASP A 169 -22.25 15.69 -32.08
C ASP A 169 -21.87 14.20 -32.08
N PRO A 170 -22.83 13.27 -31.91
CA PRO A 170 -22.56 11.82 -31.82
C PRO A 170 -22.17 11.17 -33.16
N ALA A 171 -22.33 11.87 -34.29
CA ALA A 171 -21.95 11.35 -35.61
C ALA A 171 -20.42 11.38 -35.80
N GLU A 172 -19.77 12.41 -35.28
CA GLU A 172 -18.32 12.63 -35.30
C GLU A 172 -17.55 11.87 -34.21
N LEU A 173 -18.26 11.08 -33.39
CA LEU A 173 -17.64 10.26 -32.35
C LEU A 173 -16.95 9.03 -32.94
N ASN A 174 -15.65 8.93 -32.68
CA ASN A 174 -14.85 7.75 -32.97
C ASN A 174 -13.99 7.37 -31.75
N PHE A 175 -14.35 6.28 -31.08
CA PHE A 175 -13.64 5.80 -29.89
C PHE A 175 -12.26 5.17 -30.15
N VAL A 176 -11.98 4.77 -31.40
CA VAL A 176 -10.77 4.02 -31.76
C VAL A 176 -9.68 4.95 -32.28
N GLU A 177 -10.07 6.00 -33.01
CA GLU A 177 -9.12 6.97 -33.54
C GLU A 177 -8.66 7.94 -32.47
N ILE A 178 -7.34 8.13 -32.39
CA ILE A 178 -6.71 9.10 -31.48
C ILE A 178 -6.74 10.49 -32.14
N ALA A 179 -7.18 11.50 -31.38
CA ALA A 179 -7.18 12.88 -31.80
C ALA A 179 -5.76 13.36 -32.13
N LYS A 180 -5.63 14.12 -33.22
CA LYS A 180 -4.34 14.61 -33.73
C LYS A 180 -3.58 15.43 -32.69
N GLU A 181 -4.30 16.13 -31.81
CA GLU A 181 -3.74 16.91 -30.70
C GLU A 181 -3.04 16.02 -29.66
N ALA A 182 -3.51 14.78 -29.45
CA ALA A 182 -2.99 13.88 -28.43
C ALA A 182 -1.77 13.09 -28.91
N GLY A 183 -1.76 12.65 -30.18
CA GLY A 183 -0.64 11.91 -30.77
C GLY A 183 -1.09 10.78 -31.70
N THR A 184 -0.26 9.74 -31.80
CA THR A 184 -0.48 8.57 -32.67
C THR A 184 -0.65 7.26 -31.89
N LEU A 185 -1.19 6.23 -32.54
CA LEU A 185 -1.35 4.90 -31.93
C LEU A 185 0.00 4.26 -31.57
N ASP A 186 1.06 4.52 -32.34
CA ASP A 186 2.38 3.97 -32.03
C ASP A 186 3.01 4.63 -30.80
N GLU A 187 2.78 5.92 -30.59
CA GLU A 187 3.15 6.63 -29.36
C GLU A 187 2.37 6.08 -28.16
N PHE A 188 1.07 5.78 -28.33
CA PHE A 188 0.26 5.13 -27.31
C PHE A 188 0.81 3.75 -26.92
N ARG A 189 1.11 2.89 -27.91
CA ARG A 189 1.73 1.57 -27.68
C ARG A 189 3.06 1.70 -26.96
N HIS A 190 3.85 2.71 -27.29
CA HIS A 190 5.11 2.99 -26.62
C HIS A 190 4.90 3.36 -25.15
N LEU A 191 3.93 4.22 -24.86
CA LEU A 191 3.53 4.61 -23.51
C LEU A 191 3.10 3.39 -22.67
N ILE A 192 2.23 2.53 -23.20
CA ILE A 192 1.77 1.31 -22.51
C ILE A 192 2.96 0.42 -22.11
N LYS A 193 3.90 0.19 -23.04
CA LYS A 193 5.10 -0.61 -22.75
C LYS A 193 5.96 -0.01 -21.63
N ILE A 194 6.10 1.31 -21.57
CA ILE A 194 6.85 1.98 -20.49
C ILE A 194 6.09 1.88 -19.17
N ALA A 195 4.77 2.09 -19.17
CA ALA A 195 3.95 2.00 -17.97
C ALA A 195 4.00 0.59 -17.36
N GLN A 196 3.85 -0.45 -18.19
CA GLN A 196 3.96 -1.84 -17.76
C GLN A 196 5.35 -2.15 -17.17
N LYS A 197 6.44 -1.69 -17.80
CA LYS A 197 7.81 -1.85 -17.27
C LYS A 197 7.99 -1.21 -15.89
N LYS A 198 7.26 -0.12 -15.60
CA LYS A 198 7.28 0.56 -14.30
C LYS A 198 6.22 0.05 -13.32
N GLY A 199 5.44 -0.96 -13.68
CA GLY A 199 4.37 -1.51 -12.85
C GLY A 199 3.19 -0.55 -12.66
N VAL A 200 3.02 0.41 -13.56
CA VAL A 200 1.88 1.35 -13.60
C VAL A 200 0.85 0.81 -14.56
N SER A 201 -0.39 0.65 -14.09
CA SER A 201 -1.50 0.23 -14.94
C SER A 201 -2.13 1.42 -15.64
N VAL A 202 -2.63 1.25 -16.85
CA VAL A 202 -3.23 2.37 -17.62
C VAL A 202 -4.73 2.16 -17.78
N VAL A 203 -5.51 3.12 -17.30
CA VAL A 203 -6.97 3.22 -17.47
C VAL A 203 -7.24 4.31 -18.50
N LEU A 204 -8.05 4.00 -19.50
CA LEU A 204 -8.42 4.97 -20.54
C LEU A 204 -9.80 5.56 -20.29
N ASP A 205 -9.91 6.88 -20.28
CA ASP A 205 -11.20 7.56 -20.23
C ASP A 205 -11.87 7.56 -21.61
N LEU A 206 -12.98 6.82 -21.71
CA LEU A 206 -13.80 6.72 -22.91
C LEU A 206 -15.13 7.46 -22.76
N THR A 207 -15.14 8.54 -21.96
CA THR A 207 -16.31 9.43 -21.85
C THR A 207 -16.66 10.00 -23.25
N PRO A 208 -17.80 9.65 -23.85
CA PRO A 208 -18.04 9.88 -25.28
C PRO A 208 -18.07 11.36 -25.70
N ASN A 209 -18.78 12.19 -24.94
CA ASN A 209 -18.97 13.61 -25.25
C ASN A 209 -18.14 14.48 -24.30
N TYR A 210 -16.85 14.18 -24.20
CA TYR A 210 -15.98 14.83 -23.23
C TYR A 210 -15.70 16.31 -23.50
N LYS A 211 -16.00 16.81 -24.72
CA LYS A 211 -15.93 18.22 -25.15
C LYS A 211 -17.28 18.94 -25.09
N GLY A 212 -18.39 18.23 -24.89
CA GLY A 212 -19.74 18.81 -24.89
C GLY A 212 -20.33 19.01 -23.50
N GLY A 213 -21.63 19.34 -23.44
CA GLY A 213 -22.29 19.69 -22.18
C GLY A 213 -22.68 18.50 -21.29
N GLN A 214 -22.90 17.33 -21.89
CA GLN A 214 -23.37 16.12 -21.18
C GLN A 214 -22.53 14.89 -21.56
N PRO A 215 -22.01 14.08 -20.61
CA PRO A 215 -21.04 13.02 -20.90
C PRO A 215 -21.46 11.99 -21.97
N TRP A 216 -22.76 11.69 -22.06
CA TRP A 216 -23.34 10.66 -22.95
C TRP A 216 -24.24 11.22 -24.05
N PHE A 217 -24.01 12.47 -24.50
CA PHE A 217 -24.90 13.16 -25.44
C PHE A 217 -26.36 13.20 -24.96
N ALA A 218 -27.30 13.53 -25.84
CA ALA A 218 -28.74 13.48 -25.55
C ALA A 218 -29.25 12.02 -25.48
N ASN A 219 -30.37 11.80 -24.80
CA ASN A 219 -30.92 10.44 -24.60
C ASN A 219 -31.17 9.68 -25.91
N GLY A 220 -31.51 10.38 -27.00
CA GLY A 220 -31.83 9.76 -28.29
C GLY A 220 -30.68 9.01 -28.95
N SER A 221 -29.42 9.38 -28.68
CA SER A 221 -28.22 8.76 -29.26
C SER A 221 -27.53 7.77 -28.32
N LEU A 222 -28.03 7.59 -27.09
CA LEU A 222 -27.31 6.89 -26.03
C LEU A 222 -27.15 5.39 -26.33
N THR A 223 -28.16 4.75 -26.91
CA THR A 223 -28.09 3.34 -27.34
C THR A 223 -27.03 3.15 -28.42
N ASP A 224 -27.02 3.99 -29.45
CA ASP A 224 -26.07 3.90 -30.56
C ASP A 224 -24.63 4.15 -30.09
N VAL A 225 -24.44 5.11 -29.19
CA VAL A 225 -23.13 5.40 -28.58
C VAL A 225 -22.65 4.22 -27.73
N ALA A 226 -23.53 3.57 -26.96
CA ALA A 226 -23.18 2.40 -26.16
C ALA A 226 -22.82 1.19 -27.05
N GLU A 227 -23.53 0.97 -28.17
CA GLU A 227 -23.18 -0.06 -29.16
C GLU A 227 -21.83 0.22 -29.82
N LYS A 228 -21.54 1.49 -30.18
CA LYS A 228 -20.22 1.90 -30.72
C LYS A 228 -19.07 1.68 -29.72
N LEU A 229 -19.34 1.77 -28.40
CA LEU A 229 -18.33 1.59 -27.37
C LEU A 229 -17.84 0.13 -27.27
N LYS A 230 -18.73 -0.85 -27.45
CA LYS A 230 -18.39 -2.29 -27.31
C LYS A 230 -17.18 -2.73 -28.17
N PRO A 231 -17.14 -2.52 -29.50
CA PRO A 231 -15.98 -2.89 -30.32
C PRO A 231 -14.72 -2.09 -29.95
N ALA A 232 -14.87 -0.85 -29.48
CA ALA A 232 -13.74 -0.03 -29.04
C ALA A 232 -13.10 -0.59 -27.77
N LEU A 233 -13.88 -1.15 -26.83
CA LEU A 233 -13.35 -1.83 -25.64
C LEU A 233 -12.40 -2.98 -26.04
N PHE A 234 -12.83 -3.83 -26.97
CA PHE A 234 -11.98 -4.92 -27.47
C PHE A 234 -10.69 -4.42 -28.10
N PHE A 235 -10.78 -3.36 -28.92
CA PHE A 235 -9.61 -2.73 -29.53
C PHE A 235 -8.62 -2.25 -28.46
N TRP A 236 -9.07 -1.46 -27.47
CA TRP A 236 -8.18 -0.91 -26.45
C TRP A 236 -7.59 -1.98 -25.53
N PHE A 237 -8.32 -3.07 -25.27
CA PHE A 237 -7.76 -4.21 -24.52
C PHE A 237 -6.68 -4.94 -25.31
N GLN A 238 -6.81 -5.08 -26.62
CA GLN A 238 -5.74 -5.62 -27.47
C GLN A 238 -4.51 -4.72 -27.48
N GLU A 239 -4.69 -3.40 -27.33
CA GLU A 239 -3.61 -2.43 -27.19
C GLU A 239 -2.99 -2.39 -25.77
N GLY A 240 -3.49 -3.21 -24.84
CA GLY A 240 -2.90 -3.38 -23.50
C GLY A 240 -3.40 -2.42 -22.43
N VAL A 241 -4.60 -1.86 -22.61
CA VAL A 241 -5.28 -1.03 -21.59
C VAL A 241 -5.81 -1.91 -20.45
N ASP A 242 -5.53 -1.52 -19.21
CA ASP A 242 -5.88 -2.25 -17.99
C ASP A 242 -7.26 -1.88 -17.42
N GLY A 243 -7.97 -0.94 -18.04
CA GLY A 243 -9.32 -0.58 -17.63
C GLY A 243 -9.87 0.63 -18.35
N VAL A 244 -11.15 0.91 -18.11
CA VAL A 244 -11.85 2.02 -18.75
C VAL A 244 -12.53 2.89 -17.71
N GLN A 245 -12.38 4.20 -17.86
CA GLN A 245 -13.15 5.19 -17.11
C GLN A 245 -14.33 5.70 -17.95
N LEU A 246 -15.51 5.78 -17.32
CA LEU A 246 -16.72 6.33 -17.91
C LEU A 246 -17.36 7.34 -16.94
N SER A 247 -17.60 8.56 -17.40
CA SER A 247 -18.28 9.60 -16.63
C SER A 247 -19.79 9.58 -16.85
N GLY A 248 -20.59 9.89 -15.82
CA GLY A 248 -22.05 9.98 -15.93
C GLY A 248 -22.74 8.62 -16.11
N ILE A 249 -22.20 7.57 -15.48
CA ILE A 249 -22.67 6.18 -15.67
C ILE A 249 -24.15 5.99 -15.30
N GLU A 250 -24.69 6.81 -14.41
CA GLU A 250 -26.09 6.74 -13.99
C GLU A 250 -27.07 6.83 -15.15
N ARG A 251 -26.70 7.55 -16.22
CA ARG A 251 -27.55 7.69 -17.42
C ARG A 251 -27.58 6.40 -18.24
N VAL A 252 -26.43 5.76 -18.45
CA VAL A 252 -26.36 4.51 -19.21
C VAL A 252 -27.00 3.36 -18.46
N VAL A 253 -26.73 3.28 -17.15
CA VAL A 253 -27.31 2.25 -16.28
C VAL A 253 -28.84 2.33 -16.26
N SER A 254 -29.41 3.55 -16.25
CA SER A 254 -30.87 3.76 -16.17
C SER A 254 -31.57 3.69 -17.53
N VAL A 255 -30.99 4.26 -18.59
CA VAL A 255 -31.64 4.38 -19.90
C VAL A 255 -31.44 3.13 -20.76
N THR A 256 -30.27 2.50 -20.70
CA THR A 256 -29.91 1.34 -21.54
C THR A 256 -29.28 0.19 -20.73
N PRO A 257 -30.02 -0.41 -19.78
CA PRO A 257 -29.49 -1.45 -18.88
C PRO A 257 -28.96 -2.69 -19.60
N SER A 258 -29.54 -3.07 -20.76
CA SER A 258 -29.04 -4.18 -21.59
C SER A 258 -27.65 -3.89 -22.14
N GLN A 259 -27.46 -2.69 -22.69
CA GLN A 259 -26.17 -2.24 -23.23
C GLN A 259 -25.10 -2.18 -22.14
N TRP A 260 -25.48 -1.72 -20.95
CA TRP A 260 -24.61 -1.71 -19.80
C TRP A 260 -24.20 -3.12 -19.35
N ALA A 261 -25.13 -4.08 -19.34
CA ALA A 261 -24.82 -5.47 -18.99
C ALA A 261 -23.83 -6.11 -19.97
N ASP A 262 -23.96 -5.82 -21.27
CA ASP A 262 -23.00 -6.27 -22.29
C ASP A 262 -21.61 -5.66 -22.04
N ILE A 263 -21.53 -4.35 -21.79
CA ILE A 263 -20.27 -3.67 -21.44
C ILE A 263 -19.60 -4.35 -20.25
N ARG A 264 -20.34 -4.62 -19.17
CA ARG A 264 -19.79 -5.32 -18.00
C ARG A 264 -19.28 -6.72 -18.33
N THR A 265 -20.01 -7.45 -19.16
CA THR A 265 -19.60 -8.79 -19.59
C THR A 265 -18.28 -8.72 -20.37
N ILE A 266 -18.13 -7.72 -21.26
CA ILE A 266 -16.90 -7.48 -22.01
C ILE A 266 -15.72 -7.14 -21.07
N MET A 267 -15.97 -6.32 -20.03
CA MET A 267 -14.95 -5.97 -19.02
C MET A 267 -14.47 -7.20 -18.22
N GLN A 268 -15.39 -8.10 -17.87
CA GLN A 268 -15.11 -9.28 -17.05
C GLN A 268 -14.52 -10.44 -17.85
N ASN A 269 -14.76 -10.49 -19.16
CA ASN A 269 -14.26 -11.52 -20.05
C ASN A 269 -12.77 -11.29 -20.37
N THR A 270 -11.91 -11.61 -19.40
CA THR A 270 -10.45 -11.59 -19.57
C THR A 270 -9.86 -12.97 -19.30
N THR A 271 -8.98 -13.40 -20.20
CA THR A 271 -8.13 -14.60 -20.04
C THR A 271 -6.82 -14.28 -19.33
N GLU A 272 -6.56 -13.00 -19.05
CA GLU A 272 -5.33 -12.54 -18.41
C GLU A 272 -5.41 -12.68 -16.89
N GLU A 273 -4.27 -13.00 -16.24
CA GLU A 273 -4.16 -13.02 -14.78
C GLU A 273 -4.47 -11.65 -14.15
N LYS A 274 -4.27 -10.57 -14.92
CA LYS A 274 -4.53 -9.20 -14.46
C LYS A 274 -5.97 -8.79 -14.78
N LYS A 275 -6.73 -8.46 -13.73
CA LYS A 275 -8.10 -7.96 -13.86
C LYS A 275 -8.13 -6.57 -14.48
N ARG A 276 -9.14 -6.35 -15.34
CA ARG A 276 -9.46 -5.05 -15.91
C ARG A 276 -10.40 -4.28 -14.98
N VAL A 277 -10.22 -2.97 -14.85
CA VAL A 277 -11.07 -2.12 -14.01
C VAL A 277 -12.13 -1.40 -14.83
N LEU A 278 -13.40 -1.53 -14.45
CA LEU A 278 -14.47 -0.62 -14.89
C LEU A 278 -14.61 0.50 -13.87
N PHE A 279 -14.11 1.68 -14.23
CA PHE A 279 -14.08 2.86 -13.39
C PHE A 279 -15.25 3.79 -13.76
N GLY A 280 -16.23 3.90 -12.87
CA GLY A 280 -17.32 4.87 -12.99
C GLY A 280 -17.02 6.21 -12.31
N VAL A 281 -17.43 7.30 -12.96
CA VAL A 281 -17.50 8.63 -12.34
C VAL A 281 -18.96 9.10 -12.35
N THR A 282 -19.43 9.65 -11.23
CA THR A 282 -20.82 10.13 -11.09
C THR A 282 -20.88 11.54 -10.51
N ASP A 283 -21.86 12.32 -10.98
CA ASP A 283 -22.15 13.66 -10.47
C ASP A 283 -23.05 13.64 -9.22
N LYS A 284 -23.47 12.45 -8.77
CA LYS A 284 -24.26 12.28 -7.55
C LYS A 284 -23.50 12.77 -6.32
N LYS A 285 -24.21 13.51 -5.47
CA LYS A 285 -23.67 14.22 -4.29
C LYS A 285 -24.13 13.63 -2.95
N SER A 286 -25.14 12.76 -2.97
CA SER A 286 -25.67 12.11 -1.77
C SER A 286 -25.02 10.76 -1.55
N ALA A 287 -24.60 10.46 -0.32
CA ALA A 287 -24.04 9.16 0.05
C ALA A 287 -25.00 8.00 -0.25
N VAL A 288 -26.31 8.22 -0.08
CA VAL A 288 -27.36 7.21 -0.35
C VAL A 288 -27.46 6.91 -1.84
N GLU A 289 -27.46 7.96 -2.68
CA GLU A 289 -27.52 7.79 -4.14
C GLU A 289 -26.26 7.12 -4.67
N VAL A 290 -25.08 7.50 -4.15
CA VAL A 290 -23.79 6.90 -4.52
C VAL A 290 -23.77 5.42 -4.14
N SER A 291 -24.21 5.06 -2.93
CA SER A 291 -24.30 3.67 -2.50
C SER A 291 -25.28 2.85 -3.36
N SER A 292 -26.45 3.41 -3.67
CA SER A 292 -27.43 2.78 -4.56
C SER A 292 -26.89 2.59 -5.97
N LEU A 293 -26.17 3.57 -6.51
CA LEU A 293 -25.55 3.48 -7.83
C LEU A 293 -24.43 2.45 -7.84
N LEU A 294 -23.59 2.39 -6.82
CA LEU A 294 -22.53 1.38 -6.70
C LEU A 294 -23.12 -0.04 -6.76
N ASN A 295 -24.19 -0.29 -6.02
CA ASN A 295 -24.85 -1.59 -5.97
C ASN A 295 -25.54 -1.98 -7.30
N SER A 296 -26.15 -1.02 -7.99
CA SER A 296 -26.88 -1.28 -9.24
C SER A 296 -25.99 -1.30 -10.49
N SER A 297 -24.97 -0.44 -10.52
CA SER A 297 -24.07 -0.29 -11.66
C SER A 297 -23.08 -1.44 -11.78
N GLY A 298 -22.64 -2.08 -10.70
CA GLY A 298 -21.67 -3.18 -10.75
C GLY A 298 -20.32 -2.77 -11.35
N VAL A 299 -19.93 -1.51 -11.19
CA VAL A 299 -18.57 -1.03 -11.49
C VAL A 299 -17.57 -1.52 -10.45
N ASP A 300 -16.31 -1.65 -10.85
CA ASP A 300 -15.22 -2.09 -9.95
C ASP A 300 -14.72 -0.96 -9.04
N LEU A 301 -14.81 0.28 -9.53
CA LEU A 301 -14.45 1.48 -8.80
C LEU A 301 -15.40 2.64 -9.16
N LEU A 302 -15.96 3.31 -8.16
CA LEU A 302 -16.82 4.48 -8.34
C LEU A 302 -16.23 5.70 -7.63
N VAL A 303 -15.99 6.77 -8.39
CA VAL A 303 -15.66 8.11 -7.85
C VAL A 303 -16.89 9.00 -7.91
N SER A 304 -17.13 9.74 -6.82
CA SER A 304 -18.22 10.70 -6.72
C SER A 304 -17.75 12.01 -6.08
N GLY A 305 -18.51 13.08 -6.31
CA GLY A 305 -18.28 14.39 -5.69
C GLY A 305 -18.76 14.51 -4.25
N VAL A 306 -19.10 13.42 -3.57
CA VAL A 306 -19.76 13.42 -2.24
C VAL A 306 -18.95 14.16 -1.17
N LEU A 307 -17.61 14.08 -1.22
CA LEU A 307 -16.71 14.77 -0.28
C LEU A 307 -16.61 16.28 -0.54
N ARG A 308 -16.98 16.77 -1.72
CA ARG A 308 -16.97 18.21 -2.02
C ARG A 308 -18.14 18.92 -1.37
N THR A 309 -19.29 18.26 -1.31
CA THR A 309 -20.55 18.85 -0.86
C THR A 309 -20.75 18.80 0.65
N SER A 310 -20.04 17.91 1.33
CA SER A 310 -19.99 17.86 2.79
C SER A 310 -19.14 19.03 3.33
N ALA A 311 -19.79 20.13 3.68
CA ALA A 311 -19.14 21.37 4.10
C ALA A 311 -18.59 21.27 5.53
N THR A 312 -19.27 20.50 6.38
CA THR A 312 -18.90 20.35 7.80
C THR A 312 -18.21 19.02 8.10
N GLY A 313 -17.45 18.98 9.20
CA GLY A 313 -16.87 17.74 9.72
C GLY A 313 -17.93 16.67 10.02
N GLY A 314 -19.10 17.09 10.53
CA GLY A 314 -20.25 16.24 10.84
C GLY A 314 -20.89 15.63 9.59
N GLU A 315 -21.13 16.44 8.54
CA GLU A 315 -21.63 15.93 7.26
C GLU A 315 -20.64 14.94 6.63
N ARG A 316 -19.33 15.26 6.65
CA ARG A 316 -18.28 14.34 6.20
C ARG A 316 -18.34 13.03 6.98
N ALA A 317 -18.44 13.10 8.30
CA ALA A 317 -18.53 11.92 9.14
C ALA A 317 -19.73 11.02 8.77
N GLN A 318 -20.91 11.61 8.57
CA GLN A 318 -22.12 10.87 8.19
C GLN A 318 -21.97 10.20 6.82
N VAL A 319 -21.45 10.94 5.83
CA VAL A 319 -21.15 10.40 4.49
C VAL A 319 -20.21 9.21 4.58
N LEU A 320 -19.10 9.36 5.31
CA LEU A 320 -18.08 8.33 5.46
C LEU A 320 -18.63 7.10 6.19
N GLN A 321 -19.37 7.28 7.28
CA GLN A 321 -20.00 6.16 8.00
C GLN A 321 -21.00 5.41 7.12
N HIS A 322 -21.84 6.13 6.38
CA HIS A 322 -22.82 5.52 5.50
C HIS A 322 -22.14 4.67 4.41
N LEU A 323 -21.21 5.26 3.67
CA LEU A 323 -20.49 4.59 2.58
C LEU A 323 -19.60 3.45 3.08
N ASN A 324 -19.00 3.58 4.27
CA ASN A 324 -18.20 2.52 4.87
C ASN A 324 -19.06 1.33 5.35
N SER A 325 -20.29 1.58 5.81
CA SER A 325 -21.20 0.52 6.28
C SER A 325 -21.79 -0.33 5.14
N ALA A 326 -21.88 0.21 3.92
CA ALA A 326 -22.61 -0.38 2.80
C ALA A 326 -21.91 -1.54 2.04
N LYS A 327 -20.81 -2.09 2.59
CA LYS A 327 -19.89 -3.10 2.02
C LYS A 327 -19.07 -2.68 0.78
N THR A 328 -17.84 -3.23 0.78
CA THR A 328 -16.73 -3.13 -0.19
C THR A 328 -16.08 -1.75 -0.32
N GLN A 329 -15.36 -1.34 0.74
CA GLN A 329 -14.41 -0.19 0.75
C GLN A 329 -13.56 -0.14 -0.53
N LEU A 330 -13.18 -1.31 -1.05
CA LEU A 330 -12.32 -1.48 -2.23
C LEU A 330 -12.95 -1.04 -3.55
N SER A 331 -14.25 -0.72 -3.58
CA SER A 331 -14.95 -0.24 -4.78
C SER A 331 -15.23 1.26 -4.78
N LEU A 332 -14.82 1.98 -3.72
CA LEU A 332 -14.97 3.42 -3.61
C LEU A 332 -13.65 4.12 -3.96
N GLY A 333 -13.74 5.06 -4.89
CA GLY A 333 -12.67 6.00 -5.18
C GLY A 333 -12.96 7.36 -4.53
N TRP A 334 -11.96 7.94 -3.89
CA TRP A 334 -12.07 9.25 -3.26
C TRP A 334 -11.36 10.30 -4.09
N SER A 335 -12.11 11.32 -4.50
CA SER A 335 -11.55 12.51 -5.12
C SER A 335 -12.27 13.76 -4.62
N LEU A 336 -11.52 14.86 -4.55
CA LEU A 336 -12.05 16.20 -4.30
C LEU A 336 -11.95 17.08 -5.55
N GLY A 337 -11.00 16.81 -6.44
CA GLY A 337 -10.96 17.34 -7.80
C GLY A 337 -11.57 16.36 -8.80
N ASP A 338 -11.74 16.79 -10.04
CA ASP A 338 -11.90 15.91 -11.20
C ASP A 338 -11.67 16.75 -12.47
N ARG A 339 -11.84 16.13 -13.64
CA ARG A 339 -11.70 16.79 -14.95
C ARG A 339 -12.63 18.00 -15.15
N VAL A 340 -13.78 18.01 -14.46
CA VAL A 340 -14.85 19.01 -14.63
C VAL A 340 -14.76 20.11 -13.57
N GLN A 341 -14.49 19.74 -12.31
CA GLN A 341 -14.40 20.67 -11.18
C GLN A 341 -13.03 21.34 -11.09
N GLY A 342 -11.96 20.67 -11.55
CA GLY A 342 -10.59 21.17 -11.54
C GLY A 342 -9.71 20.60 -10.42
N HIS A 343 -8.59 21.28 -10.19
CA HIS A 343 -7.53 20.85 -9.27
C HIS A 343 -7.89 21.05 -7.80
N LEU A 344 -7.27 20.25 -6.92
CA LEU A 344 -7.53 20.25 -5.48
C LEU A 344 -7.25 21.61 -4.84
N ALA A 345 -6.20 22.31 -5.27
CA ALA A 345 -5.85 23.62 -4.76
C ALA A 345 -6.90 24.69 -5.11
N SER A 346 -7.54 24.59 -6.28
CA SER A 346 -8.58 25.52 -6.71
C SER A 346 -9.95 25.22 -6.10
N VAL A 347 -10.30 23.94 -5.95
CA VAL A 347 -11.59 23.52 -5.38
C VAL A 347 -11.61 23.66 -3.86
N GLY A 348 -10.56 23.21 -3.19
CA GLY A 348 -10.47 23.19 -1.72
C GLY A 348 -9.76 24.40 -1.11
N GLY A 349 -9.11 25.24 -1.93
CA GLY A 349 -8.24 26.31 -1.47
C GLY A 349 -6.83 25.81 -1.12
N ARG A 350 -5.81 26.60 -1.49
CA ARG A 350 -4.39 26.27 -1.30
C ARG A 350 -4.02 25.93 0.15
N GLN A 351 -4.60 26.65 1.11
CA GLN A 351 -4.35 26.43 2.55
C GLN A 351 -4.78 25.04 3.04
N LEU A 352 -5.80 24.44 2.42
CA LEU A 352 -6.33 23.12 2.77
C LEU A 352 -5.73 21.99 1.93
N LEU A 353 -4.79 22.29 1.02
CA LEU A 353 -4.25 21.30 0.09
C LEU A 353 -3.64 20.09 0.80
N LYS A 354 -2.64 20.31 1.67
CA LYS A 354 -2.00 19.22 2.43
C LYS A 354 -2.99 18.49 3.33
N LEU A 355 -3.94 19.22 3.91
CA LEU A 355 -5.00 18.64 4.72
C LEU A 355 -5.85 17.67 3.91
N ASN A 356 -6.30 18.09 2.72
CA ASN A 356 -7.12 17.29 1.83
C ASN A 356 -6.36 16.12 1.21
N GLN A 357 -5.06 16.29 0.89
CA GLN A 357 -4.18 15.18 0.50
C GLN A 357 -4.12 14.12 1.60
N MET A 358 -3.89 14.54 2.86
CA MET A 358 -3.88 13.62 4.00
C MET A 358 -5.23 12.91 4.16
N LEU A 359 -6.35 13.63 4.03
CA LEU A 359 -7.69 13.04 4.07
C LEU A 359 -7.81 11.91 3.04
N LEU A 360 -7.57 12.20 1.76
CA LEU A 360 -7.71 11.22 0.68
C LEU A 360 -6.79 10.00 0.89
N PHE A 361 -5.54 10.21 1.31
CA PHE A 361 -4.59 9.13 1.59
C PHE A 361 -4.88 8.33 2.87
N THR A 362 -5.79 8.78 3.74
CA THR A 362 -6.11 8.07 5.00
C THR A 362 -7.53 7.50 5.03
N LEU A 363 -8.37 7.82 4.05
CA LEU A 363 -9.69 7.21 3.88
C LEU A 363 -9.62 5.76 3.35
N PRO A 364 -10.60 4.90 3.73
CA PRO A 364 -10.73 3.53 3.20
C PRO A 364 -11.24 3.55 1.76
N GLY A 365 -10.47 3.04 0.80
CA GLY A 365 -10.82 3.05 -0.63
C GLY A 365 -9.62 3.34 -1.52
N THR A 366 -9.82 3.87 -2.72
CA THR A 366 -8.73 4.24 -3.62
C THR A 366 -8.66 5.77 -3.75
N PRO A 367 -7.58 6.43 -3.30
CA PRO A 367 -7.41 7.86 -3.52
C PRO A 367 -7.12 8.13 -5.00
N VAL A 368 -7.79 9.14 -5.54
CA VAL A 368 -7.66 9.57 -6.93
C VAL A 368 -7.30 11.04 -6.92
N PHE A 369 -6.21 11.40 -7.61
CA PHE A 369 -5.70 12.76 -7.69
C PHE A 369 -5.59 13.20 -9.14
N ASN A 370 -5.80 14.49 -9.40
CA ASN A 370 -5.49 15.10 -10.69
C ASN A 370 -3.99 15.38 -10.79
N TYR A 371 -3.50 15.50 -12.01
CA TYR A 371 -2.13 15.93 -12.22
C TYR A 371 -1.87 17.31 -11.62
N GLY A 372 -0.71 17.52 -11.00
CA GLY A 372 -0.39 18.81 -10.38
C GLY A 372 -0.97 18.99 -8.97
N ASP A 373 -1.88 18.14 -8.50
CA ASP A 373 -2.34 18.15 -7.10
C ASP A 373 -1.18 17.91 -6.12
N GLU A 374 -0.14 17.20 -6.55
CA GLU A 374 1.07 16.92 -5.77
C GLU A 374 2.02 18.11 -5.64
N ILE A 375 1.85 19.16 -6.45
CA ILE A 375 2.63 20.41 -6.35
C ILE A 375 1.75 21.61 -5.97
N GLY A 376 0.43 21.43 -5.86
CA GLY A 376 -0.50 22.53 -5.61
C GLY A 376 -0.71 23.42 -6.83
N LEU A 377 -0.83 22.79 -8.00
CA LEU A 377 -1.21 23.46 -9.24
C LEU A 377 -2.65 23.98 -9.13
N GLU A 378 -2.87 25.20 -9.59
CA GLU A 378 -4.17 25.86 -9.59
C GLU A 378 -4.70 25.98 -11.02
N ASP A 379 -6.00 25.87 -11.17
CA ASP A 379 -6.72 26.10 -12.42
C ASP A 379 -6.49 27.53 -12.93
N GLU A 380 -6.49 27.68 -14.25
CA GLU A 380 -6.53 28.98 -14.90
C GLU A 380 -7.99 29.46 -15.02
N GLN A 381 -8.20 30.78 -15.13
CA GLN A 381 -9.53 31.40 -15.14
C GLN A 381 -10.45 30.83 -16.25
N GLU A 382 -9.86 30.45 -17.40
CA GLU A 382 -10.59 29.96 -18.57
C GLU A 382 -10.42 28.45 -18.82
N SER A 383 -9.55 27.77 -18.05
CA SER A 383 -9.20 26.37 -18.30
C SER A 383 -9.00 25.58 -17.01
N LYS A 384 -9.66 24.42 -16.95
CA LYS A 384 -9.43 23.39 -15.92
C LYS A 384 -8.18 22.54 -16.18
N PHE A 385 -7.42 22.86 -17.23
CA PHE A 385 -6.21 22.16 -17.64
C PHE A 385 -5.02 23.12 -17.68
N PRO A 386 -4.55 23.65 -16.53
CA PRO A 386 -3.32 24.42 -16.44
C PRO A 386 -2.13 23.61 -16.96
N LYS A 387 -1.12 24.29 -17.55
CA LYS A 387 0.10 23.61 -18.00
C LYS A 387 0.88 23.08 -16.79
N MET A 388 1.31 21.82 -16.85
CA MET A 388 2.13 21.23 -15.79
C MET A 388 3.48 21.94 -15.69
N LEU A 389 3.82 22.37 -14.48
CA LEU A 389 5.10 22.99 -14.17
C LEU A 389 6.12 21.89 -13.87
N TRP A 390 7.25 21.89 -14.58
CA TRP A 390 8.30 20.87 -14.45
C TRP A 390 9.60 21.43 -13.84
N ASP A 391 9.78 22.75 -13.86
CA ASP A 391 10.99 23.45 -13.42
C ASP A 391 10.99 23.79 -11.91
N TRP A 392 10.00 23.30 -11.16
CA TRP A 392 9.91 23.54 -9.71
C TRP A 392 11.01 22.83 -8.92
N GLU A 393 11.63 21.78 -9.48
CA GLU A 393 12.81 21.12 -8.90
C GLU A 393 14.09 21.93 -9.11
N GLU A 394 14.17 22.72 -10.19
CA GLU A 394 15.36 23.51 -10.50
C GLU A 394 15.52 24.67 -9.51
N PRO A 395 16.78 25.00 -9.11
CA PRO A 395 17.03 26.20 -8.35
C PRO A 395 16.54 27.42 -9.13
N ALA A 396 15.84 28.35 -8.45
CA ALA A 396 15.34 29.57 -9.06
C ALA A 396 16.50 30.33 -9.73
N LYS A 397 16.39 30.57 -11.05
CA LYS A 397 17.48 31.17 -11.85
C LYS A 397 17.63 32.68 -11.64
N GLU A 398 16.75 33.34 -10.87
CA GLU A 398 16.82 34.78 -10.61
C GLU A 398 16.36 35.18 -9.19
N THR A 399 16.91 36.33 -8.77
CA THR A 399 16.92 37.06 -7.49
C THR A 399 15.58 37.44 -6.83
N ASN A 400 14.43 36.93 -7.28
CA ASN A 400 13.12 37.30 -6.73
C ASN A 400 12.70 36.35 -5.58
N ASP A 401 12.61 36.88 -4.36
CA ASP A 401 12.25 36.13 -3.15
C ASP A 401 10.89 35.42 -3.25
N THR A 402 9.94 35.97 -4.01
CA THR A 402 8.60 35.40 -4.20
C THR A 402 8.62 34.08 -4.98
N THR A 403 9.28 34.06 -6.14
CA THR A 403 9.41 32.85 -6.98
C THR A 403 10.18 31.75 -6.26
N LYS A 404 11.16 32.13 -5.44
CA LYS A 404 11.87 31.18 -4.58
C LYS A 404 10.94 30.57 -3.53
N ALA A 405 10.14 31.39 -2.84
CA ALA A 405 9.19 30.93 -1.84
C ALA A 405 8.13 29.98 -2.44
N GLU A 406 7.60 30.30 -3.62
CA GLU A 406 6.64 29.45 -4.35
C GLU A 406 7.24 28.08 -4.70
N LYS A 407 8.47 28.05 -5.23
CA LYS A 407 9.15 26.77 -5.55
C LYS A 407 9.43 25.93 -4.31
N GLU A 408 9.84 26.56 -3.20
CA GLU A 408 10.04 25.83 -1.92
C GLU A 408 8.72 25.31 -1.34
N GLU A 409 7.62 26.04 -1.50
CA GLU A 409 6.29 25.57 -1.13
C GLU A 409 5.88 24.34 -1.98
N MET A 410 6.05 24.40 -3.30
CA MET A 410 5.77 23.28 -4.21
C MET A 410 6.57 22.03 -3.83
N LYS A 411 7.87 22.17 -3.53
CA LYS A 411 8.72 21.07 -3.03
C LYS A 411 8.18 20.51 -1.71
N SER A 412 7.77 21.38 -0.79
CA SER A 412 7.19 20.98 0.50
C SER A 412 5.89 20.19 0.33
N ILE A 413 5.02 20.62 -0.59
CA ILE A 413 3.78 19.91 -0.93
C ILE A 413 4.11 18.55 -1.55
N ASN A 414 5.04 18.51 -2.51
CA ASN A 414 5.43 17.27 -3.17
C ASN A 414 6.04 16.25 -2.21
N GLN A 415 6.94 16.69 -1.32
CA GLN A 415 7.53 15.83 -0.30
C GLN A 415 6.47 15.26 0.64
N PHE A 416 5.51 16.10 1.06
CA PHE A 416 4.39 15.70 1.89
C PHE A 416 3.51 14.65 1.19
N PHE A 417 3.15 14.88 -0.08
CA PHE A 417 2.40 13.96 -0.93
C PHE A 417 3.11 12.61 -1.09
N ARG A 418 4.42 12.62 -1.41
CA ARG A 418 5.23 11.40 -1.57
C ARG A 418 5.35 10.61 -0.28
N THR A 419 5.45 11.29 0.86
CA THR A 419 5.52 10.65 2.18
C THR A 419 4.20 9.95 2.50
N LEU A 420 3.06 10.57 2.23
CA LEU A 420 1.74 9.95 2.39
C LEU A 420 1.54 8.76 1.45
N ALA A 421 1.94 8.90 0.18
CA ALA A 421 1.87 7.82 -0.79
C ALA A 421 2.72 6.61 -0.38
N ASP A 422 3.94 6.84 0.13
CA ASP A 422 4.80 5.77 0.65
C ASP A 422 4.21 5.10 1.88
N LEU A 423 3.72 5.90 2.84
CA LEU A 423 3.11 5.39 4.06
C LEU A 423 1.89 4.53 3.72
N ARG A 424 0.99 5.01 2.86
CA ARG A 424 -0.15 4.23 2.40
C ARG A 424 0.29 2.95 1.68
N GLY A 425 1.35 2.98 0.87
CA GLY A 425 1.83 1.79 0.17
C GLY A 425 2.42 0.70 1.07
N LYS A 426 2.92 1.07 2.27
CA LYS A 426 3.59 0.15 3.22
C LYS A 426 2.65 -0.34 4.33
N GLU A 427 1.77 0.53 4.81
CA GLU A 427 0.99 0.28 6.03
C GLU A 427 -0.34 -0.43 5.74
N ARG A 428 -0.51 -1.62 6.32
CA ARG A 428 -1.71 -2.45 6.13
C ARG A 428 -2.98 -1.76 6.62
N SER A 429 -2.90 -1.07 7.76
CA SER A 429 -3.99 -0.30 8.34
C SER A 429 -4.47 0.83 7.43
N LEU A 430 -3.58 1.49 6.67
CA LEU A 430 -3.99 2.52 5.72
C LEU A 430 -4.55 1.94 4.42
N LEU A 431 -3.99 0.82 3.93
CA LEU A 431 -4.48 0.14 2.71
C LEU A 431 -5.88 -0.44 2.88
N HIS A 432 -6.10 -1.24 3.93
CA HIS A 432 -7.31 -2.03 4.14
C HIS A 432 -7.73 -2.17 5.59
N GLY A 433 -7.20 -1.30 6.46
CA GLY A 433 -7.66 -1.21 7.83
C GLY A 433 -9.11 -0.75 7.90
N ASP A 434 -9.78 -1.24 8.94
CA ASP A 434 -11.12 -0.84 9.32
C ASP A 434 -11.11 0.67 9.65
N PHE A 435 -12.24 1.33 9.41
CA PHE A 435 -12.42 2.75 9.67
C PHE A 435 -13.32 2.93 10.89
N LEU A 436 -12.80 3.60 11.90
CA LEU A 436 -13.49 3.86 13.17
C LEU A 436 -13.55 5.37 13.42
N LEU A 437 -14.75 5.93 13.35
CA LEU A 437 -14.97 7.35 13.66
C LEU A 437 -14.86 7.57 15.18
N LEU A 438 -14.11 8.59 15.60
CA LEU A 438 -13.91 8.94 17.00
C LEU A 438 -14.52 10.28 17.40
N HIS A 439 -14.35 11.29 16.56
CA HIS A 439 -14.79 12.66 16.83
C HIS A 439 -15.34 13.27 15.55
N ASN A 440 -16.44 13.99 15.67
CA ASN A 440 -16.93 14.87 14.63
C ASN A 440 -17.46 16.16 15.26
N SER A 441 -17.37 17.25 14.53
CA SER A 441 -17.97 18.54 14.88
C SER A 441 -18.31 19.31 13.60
N SER A 442 -18.76 20.56 13.70
CA SER A 442 -18.98 21.40 12.52
C SER A 442 -17.69 21.64 11.71
N SER A 443 -16.53 21.74 12.38
CA SER A 443 -15.25 22.10 11.75
C SER A 443 -14.18 21.01 11.80
N SER A 444 -14.37 19.94 12.56
CA SER A 444 -13.33 18.94 12.81
C SER A 444 -13.82 17.50 12.71
N LEU A 445 -12.87 16.60 12.43
CA LEU A 445 -13.09 15.17 12.25
C LEU A 445 -11.87 14.41 12.76
N ALA A 446 -12.07 13.32 13.50
CA ALA A 446 -11.00 12.38 13.81
C ALA A 446 -11.48 10.93 13.72
N TYR A 447 -10.62 10.07 13.18
CA TYR A 447 -10.90 8.65 13.04
C TYR A 447 -9.63 7.81 13.09
N VAL A 448 -9.79 6.54 13.41
CA VAL A 448 -8.71 5.54 13.43
C VAL A 448 -8.83 4.62 12.22
N ARG A 449 -7.68 4.31 11.64
CA ARG A 449 -7.46 3.21 10.71
C ARG A 449 -6.72 2.10 11.44
N GLU A 450 -7.35 0.95 11.58
CA GLU A 450 -6.78 -0.18 12.32
C GLU A 450 -6.81 -1.47 11.51
N TRP A 451 -5.74 -2.26 11.63
CA TRP A 451 -5.66 -3.61 11.09
C TRP A 451 -5.02 -4.52 12.13
N ASP A 452 -5.41 -5.79 12.09
CA ASP A 452 -4.99 -6.80 13.05
C ASP A 452 -3.46 -6.86 13.19
N GLN A 453 -3.00 -6.82 14.45
CA GLN A 453 -1.58 -6.84 14.86
C GLN A 453 -0.65 -5.84 14.13
N SER A 454 -1.21 -4.79 13.53
CA SER A 454 -0.46 -3.79 12.76
C SER A 454 -0.47 -2.44 13.47
N MET A 455 0.45 -1.54 13.09
CA MET A 455 0.43 -0.16 13.55
C MET A 455 -0.91 0.50 13.20
N ARG A 456 -1.51 1.16 14.19
CA ARG A 456 -2.77 1.89 14.04
C ARG A 456 -2.48 3.35 13.76
N TYR A 457 -3.33 3.98 12.96
CA TYR A 457 -3.19 5.39 12.61
C TYR A 457 -4.43 6.17 13.02
N LEU A 458 -4.23 7.29 13.72
CA LEU A 458 -5.26 8.27 14.05
C LEU A 458 -5.07 9.48 13.13
N ALA A 459 -6.04 9.72 12.26
CA ALA A 459 -6.09 10.89 11.39
C ALA A 459 -7.06 11.91 11.99
N ALA A 460 -6.58 13.14 12.19
CA ALA A 460 -7.34 14.21 12.81
C ALA A 460 -7.23 15.50 11.99
N PHE A 461 -8.36 16.18 11.79
CA PHE A 461 -8.53 17.29 10.86
C PHE A 461 -9.32 18.43 11.48
N ASN A 462 -8.88 19.67 11.24
CA ASN A 462 -9.62 20.90 11.52
C ASN A 462 -9.67 21.77 10.26
N TRP A 463 -10.85 21.88 9.66
CA TRP A 463 -11.12 22.79 8.53
C TRP A 463 -11.53 24.19 8.98
N GLY A 464 -11.77 24.39 10.28
CA GLY A 464 -12.17 25.67 10.84
C GLY A 464 -11.08 26.73 10.78
N ALA A 465 -11.51 27.99 10.91
CA ALA A 465 -10.62 29.15 11.03
C ALA A 465 -10.10 29.37 12.46
N GLU A 466 -10.62 28.62 13.43
CA GLU A 466 -10.25 28.71 14.85
C GLU A 466 -9.63 27.38 15.34
N PRO A 467 -8.71 27.44 16.32
CA PRO A 467 -8.23 26.25 17.02
C PRO A 467 -9.37 25.46 17.64
N THR A 468 -9.29 24.13 17.58
CA THR A 468 -10.33 23.24 18.11
C THR A 468 -9.70 22.08 18.86
N ALA A 469 -10.14 21.88 20.11
CA ALA A 469 -9.81 20.70 20.89
C ALA A 469 -10.67 19.52 20.45
N LEU A 470 -10.05 18.36 20.27
CA LEU A 470 -10.70 17.13 19.83
C LEU A 470 -11.00 16.25 21.04
N SER A 471 -12.26 15.83 21.19
CA SER A 471 -12.65 14.91 22.26
C SER A 471 -12.58 13.48 21.73
N LEU A 472 -11.46 12.82 22.00
CA LEU A 472 -11.22 11.45 21.56
C LEU A 472 -11.59 10.47 22.68
N ALA A 473 -12.71 9.76 22.53
CA ALA A 473 -13.15 8.75 23.49
C ALA A 473 -13.23 7.38 22.83
N HIS A 474 -12.23 6.53 23.05
CA HIS A 474 -12.29 5.13 22.63
C HIS A 474 -11.39 4.22 23.48
N PRO A 475 -11.84 3.02 23.91
CA PRO A 475 -11.06 2.12 24.78
C PRO A 475 -9.73 1.68 24.19
N ALA A 476 -9.66 1.59 22.85
CA ALA A 476 -8.49 1.12 22.13
C ALA A 476 -7.41 2.21 21.91
N LEU A 477 -7.65 3.45 22.38
CA LEU A 477 -6.70 4.55 22.25
C LEU A 477 -5.73 4.57 23.44
N PRO A 478 -4.42 4.67 23.19
CA PRO A 478 -3.44 4.90 24.25
C PRO A 478 -3.54 6.34 24.79
N ALA A 479 -2.93 6.61 25.94
CA ALA A 479 -2.83 7.97 26.46
C ALA A 479 -1.99 8.90 25.57
N ARG A 480 -0.98 8.35 24.87
CA ARG A 480 -0.05 9.08 24.00
C ARG A 480 0.11 8.39 22.66
N ALA A 481 0.34 9.17 21.61
CA ALA A 481 0.65 8.67 20.27
C ALA A 481 1.78 9.50 19.63
N THR A 482 2.52 8.90 18.71
CA THR A 482 3.63 9.54 18.01
C THR A 482 3.13 10.24 16.75
N VAL A 483 3.56 11.48 16.50
CA VAL A 483 3.27 12.19 15.26
C VAL A 483 4.04 11.58 14.10
N THR A 484 3.33 11.03 13.11
CA THR A 484 3.91 10.52 11.86
C THR A 484 4.03 11.64 10.83
N LEU A 485 2.96 12.43 10.66
CA LEU A 485 2.92 13.53 9.70
C LEU A 485 1.97 14.63 10.20
N SER A 486 2.30 15.88 9.92
CA SER A 486 1.48 17.03 10.28
C SER A 486 1.55 18.07 9.16
N THR A 487 0.45 18.79 8.93
CA THR A 487 0.47 19.95 8.01
C THR A 487 1.25 21.13 8.61
N ASN A 488 1.40 21.18 9.93
CA ASN A 488 2.21 22.15 10.67
C ASN A 488 3.51 21.49 11.17
N THR A 489 4.66 22.08 10.87
CA THR A 489 5.98 21.59 11.27
C THR A 489 6.25 21.65 12.78
N ALA A 490 5.46 22.40 13.55
CA ALA A 490 5.61 22.52 15.00
C ALA A 490 5.14 21.28 15.78
N LEU A 491 4.17 20.52 15.26
CA LEU A 491 3.71 19.29 15.89
C LEU A 491 4.67 18.13 15.56
N THR A 492 5.49 17.73 16.52
CA THR A 492 6.44 16.61 16.39
C THR A 492 6.54 15.82 17.69
N GLY A 493 7.02 14.58 17.61
CA GLY A 493 7.24 13.72 18.78
C GLY A 493 5.98 13.04 19.31
N GLU A 494 5.94 12.73 20.61
CA GLU A 494 4.80 12.10 21.26
C GLU A 494 3.86 13.12 21.90
N ILE A 495 2.57 13.02 21.58
CA ILE A 495 1.53 13.93 22.07
C ILE A 495 0.48 13.19 22.88
N SER A 496 -0.14 13.88 23.84
CA SER A 496 -1.23 13.35 24.65
C SER A 496 -2.55 13.41 23.89
N LEU A 497 -3.27 12.29 23.79
CA LEU A 497 -4.54 12.23 23.06
C LEU A 497 -5.70 12.90 23.82
N GLY A 498 -5.60 13.03 25.15
CA GLY A 498 -6.63 13.69 25.97
C GLY A 498 -6.66 15.22 25.83
N GLN A 499 -5.64 15.83 25.23
CA GLN A 499 -5.51 17.28 25.04
C GLN A 499 -5.15 17.62 23.59
N LEU A 500 -5.58 16.80 22.63
CA LEU A 500 -5.25 17.04 21.23
C LEU A 500 -5.98 18.29 20.71
N GLU A 501 -5.22 19.36 20.49
CA GLU A 501 -5.70 20.61 19.91
C GLU A 501 -5.10 20.80 18.52
N LEU A 502 -5.96 21.16 17.56
CA LEU A 502 -5.55 21.49 16.20
C LEU A 502 -5.86 22.95 15.92
N GLY A 503 -4.88 23.69 15.44
CA GLY A 503 -5.05 25.03 14.89
C GLY A 503 -5.87 25.05 13.59
N PRO A 504 -6.06 26.24 13.01
CA PRO A 504 -6.86 26.40 11.80
C PRO A 504 -6.23 25.73 10.59
N ALA A 505 -7.07 25.13 9.73
CA ALA A 505 -6.65 24.40 8.53
C ALA A 505 -5.56 23.33 8.79
N GLN A 506 -5.56 22.75 10.00
CA GLN A 506 -4.52 21.85 10.46
C GLN A 506 -4.98 20.40 10.41
N ALA A 507 -4.08 19.50 10.02
CA ALA A 507 -4.28 18.07 10.17
C ALA A 507 -3.02 17.37 10.65
N VAL A 508 -3.24 16.28 11.38
CA VAL A 508 -2.18 15.45 11.93
C VAL A 508 -2.53 13.98 11.76
N LEU A 509 -1.51 13.20 11.42
CA LEU A 509 -1.55 11.75 11.36
C LEU A 509 -0.64 11.22 12.47
N LEU A 510 -1.24 10.52 13.43
CA LEU A 510 -0.57 9.93 14.57
C LEU A 510 -0.52 8.42 14.40
N GLN A 511 0.53 7.79 14.93
CA GLN A 511 0.66 6.33 14.97
C GLN A 511 0.79 5.83 16.40
N PHE A 512 0.26 4.62 16.63
CA PHE A 512 0.39 3.92 17.90
C PHE A 512 0.32 2.40 17.68
N PRO A 513 0.97 1.60 18.56
CA PRO A 513 1.00 0.15 18.42
C PRO A 513 -0.37 -0.47 18.71
N TYR A 514 -0.57 -1.68 18.19
CA TYR A 514 -1.66 -2.55 18.60
C TYR A 514 -1.47 -2.94 20.08
N VAL A 515 -2.46 -2.63 20.92
CA VAL A 515 -2.49 -3.05 22.33
C VAL A 515 -3.51 -4.18 22.45
N THR A 516 -3.07 -5.34 22.94
CA THR A 516 -3.90 -6.54 23.19
C THR A 516 -4.83 -6.36 24.36
#